data_AF-A0A9Y4NFP5-F1
#
_entry.id   AF-A0A9Y4NFP5-F1
#
_cell.length_a   1.000
_cell.length_b   1.000
_cell.length_c   1.000
_cell.angle_alpha   90.00
_cell.angle_beta   90.00
_cell.angle_gamma   90.00
#
_symmetry.space_group_name_H-M   'P 1'
#
loop_
_entity.id
_entity.type
_entity.pdbx_description
1 polymer ?
#
loop_
_entity_poly.entity_id
_entity_poly.type
_entity_poly.pdbx_seq_one_letter_code
_entity_poly.pdbx_strand_id
1 'polypeptide(L)'
;MLECGMLDRDRQALRRRSAVLCKQLVVDELLIQSLLADDILTESMAEEILADQTSQKRSWRLLLLLPKRGPRAFSSFCSALRETQQQHLCDLLTQSPERETQVDNIEPEEEPEGKSGRLVMERPEKKRERSVDSSLPLPTQEEVSPKRLRTQDSMEFSLDADSPITTPVLPCAPDFYLSHCQQSYRMTSSPRGFALVISNVTFDSHAAPELDPRKGGEVDDEVLRKVFTELDYLVAVHRDLTAQGMRTCIESFCRRPEHRTVDSCVVCLLSHGVDGAVYGTDGQLLQLDWVFEAFDNAHCPLLQNKPKMFFIQACRGDEMDCGVEQIDGPARTSSPSCEQRDAGREGQGDSRQRGDLGRPRIKLPQRSDMICGFASLKGTAAMRNTKRGSWFIQELNTALRLHARDTHLADILVQVNGRIKEREGYAPGTAHHRCKEMSEFTSSLCKDLYLFPKYQPQY
;
A
#
# COMPACT_ATOMS: atom_id res chain seq x y z
N MET A 1 40.43 -0.02 3.42
CA MET A 1 39.64 -0.29 2.21
C MET A 1 39.57 1.01 1.42
N LEU A 2 39.58 0.97 0.09
CA LEU A 2 39.41 2.18 -0.73
C LEU A 2 37.92 2.55 -0.77
N GLU A 3 37.60 3.83 -0.57
CA GLU A 3 36.22 4.31 -0.59
C GLU A 3 35.69 4.34 -2.03
N CYS A 4 34.84 3.38 -2.38
CA CYS A 4 34.25 3.28 -3.71
C CYS A 4 33.00 4.17 -3.83
N GLY A 5 33.19 5.45 -4.14
CA GLY A 5 32.10 6.38 -4.45
C GLY A 5 32.47 7.84 -4.21
N MET A 6 31.48 8.72 -4.37
CA MET A 6 31.57 10.12 -3.94
C MET A 6 31.62 10.21 -2.41
N LEU A 7 32.39 11.15 -1.85
CA LEU A 7 32.52 11.38 -0.40
C LEU A 7 31.14 11.61 0.26
N ASP A 8 30.95 11.13 1.50
CA ASP A 8 29.64 11.19 2.14
C ASP A 8 29.16 12.60 2.49
N ARG A 9 30.06 13.57 2.70
CA ARG A 9 29.70 15.00 2.84
C ARG A 9 29.03 15.53 1.57
N ASP A 10 29.62 15.22 0.43
CA ASP A 10 29.22 15.70 -0.89
C ASP A 10 27.94 15.02 -1.36
N ARG A 11 27.85 13.71 -1.10
CA ARG A 11 26.63 12.89 -1.27
C ARG A 11 25.47 13.44 -0.42
N GLN A 12 25.73 13.89 0.80
CA GLN A 12 24.73 14.57 1.63
C GLN A 12 24.38 15.97 1.09
N ALA A 13 25.34 16.73 0.56
CA ALA A 13 25.06 18.04 -0.05
C ALA A 13 24.12 17.91 -1.26
N LEU A 14 24.38 16.96 -2.18
CA LEU A 14 23.49 16.63 -3.29
C LEU A 14 22.10 16.17 -2.82
N ARG A 15 22.02 15.28 -1.82
CA ARG A 15 20.74 14.79 -1.28
C ARG A 15 19.90 15.92 -0.67
N ARG A 16 20.48 16.73 0.24
CA ARG A 16 19.77 17.84 0.91
C ARG A 16 19.25 18.91 -0.06
N ARG A 17 19.91 19.09 -1.20
CA ARG A 17 19.57 20.11 -2.23
C ARG A 17 18.91 19.51 -3.48
N SER A 18 18.64 18.21 -3.49
CA SER A 18 18.09 17.46 -4.62
C SER A 18 16.78 18.04 -5.17
N ALA A 19 15.83 18.41 -4.30
CA ALA A 19 14.55 19.00 -4.71
C ALA A 19 14.68 20.38 -5.38
N VAL A 20 15.76 21.12 -5.12
CA VAL A 20 16.10 22.38 -5.80
C VAL A 20 16.78 22.07 -7.14
N LEU A 21 17.78 21.18 -7.11
CA LEU A 21 18.52 20.76 -8.30
C LEU A 21 17.60 20.14 -9.36
N CYS A 22 16.72 19.19 -9.01
CA CYS A 22 15.75 18.61 -9.95
C CYS A 22 14.79 19.62 -10.60
N LYS A 23 14.65 20.84 -10.05
CA LYS A 23 13.80 21.92 -10.57
C LYS A 23 14.56 23.03 -11.31
N GLN A 24 15.82 23.28 -10.94
CA GLN A 24 16.62 24.41 -11.43
C GLN A 24 17.84 23.99 -12.28
N LEU A 25 18.30 22.75 -12.14
CA LEU A 25 19.37 22.20 -12.97
C LEU A 25 18.89 22.02 -14.41
N VAL A 26 19.58 22.69 -15.32
CA VAL A 26 19.48 22.48 -16.76
C VAL A 26 20.57 21.47 -17.14
N VAL A 27 20.16 20.24 -17.46
CA VAL A 27 21.05 19.26 -18.09
C VAL A 27 20.96 19.45 -19.60
N ASP A 28 21.91 20.22 -20.13
CA ASP A 28 22.14 20.42 -21.55
C ASP A 28 23.31 19.56 -22.05
N GLU A 29 23.57 19.63 -23.36
CA GLU A 29 24.63 18.85 -24.00
C GLU A 29 26.02 19.28 -23.51
N LEU A 30 26.22 20.55 -23.18
CA LEU A 30 27.48 21.09 -22.67
C LEU A 30 27.81 20.55 -21.27
N LEU A 31 26.84 20.53 -20.34
CA LEU A 31 27.04 19.96 -19.00
C LEU A 31 27.45 18.48 -19.09
N ILE A 32 26.85 17.75 -20.03
CA ILE A 32 27.13 16.33 -20.25
C ILE A 32 28.49 16.13 -20.93
N GLN A 33 28.88 16.98 -21.89
CA GLN A 33 30.21 16.95 -22.52
C GLN A 33 31.34 17.22 -21.51
N SER A 34 31.20 18.20 -20.60
CA SER A 34 32.20 18.42 -19.53
C SER A 34 32.33 17.20 -18.60
N LEU A 35 31.20 16.55 -18.26
CA LEU A 35 31.20 15.35 -17.41
C LEU A 35 31.70 14.08 -18.12
N LEU A 36 31.64 14.01 -19.45
CA LEU A 36 32.33 13.00 -20.26
C LEU A 36 33.85 13.25 -20.28
N ALA A 37 34.27 14.50 -20.44
CA ALA A 37 35.69 14.87 -20.51
C ALA A 37 36.48 14.61 -19.21
N ASP A 38 35.81 14.65 -18.05
CA ASP A 38 36.40 14.33 -16.72
C ASP A 38 36.37 12.83 -16.34
N ASP A 39 35.97 11.94 -17.25
CA ASP A 39 35.69 10.50 -17.03
C ASP A 39 34.60 10.21 -15.97
N ILE A 40 33.66 11.15 -15.72
CA ILE A 40 32.60 10.99 -14.72
C ILE A 40 31.37 10.26 -15.29
N LEU A 41 31.06 10.49 -16.57
CA LEU A 41 30.04 9.75 -17.33
C LEU A 41 30.71 8.92 -18.44
N THR A 42 29.97 7.94 -18.96
CA THR A 42 30.31 7.22 -20.20
C THR A 42 29.31 7.59 -21.28
N GLU A 43 29.67 7.45 -22.57
CA GLU A 43 28.82 7.84 -23.71
C GLU A 43 27.40 7.28 -23.62
N SER A 44 27.24 5.96 -23.38
CA SER A 44 25.91 5.34 -23.21
C SER A 44 25.08 5.90 -22.04
N MET A 45 25.70 6.53 -21.04
CA MET A 45 25.01 7.18 -19.92
C MET A 45 24.66 8.63 -20.23
N ALA A 46 25.48 9.32 -21.04
CA ALA A 46 25.12 10.59 -21.64
C ALA A 46 23.90 10.43 -22.57
N GLU A 47 23.90 9.40 -23.43
CA GLU A 47 22.77 9.03 -24.28
C GLU A 47 21.50 8.76 -23.46
N GLU A 48 21.56 7.91 -22.41
CA GLU A 48 20.43 7.66 -21.52
C GLU A 48 19.88 8.92 -20.84
N ILE A 49 20.76 9.83 -20.39
CA ILE A 49 20.34 11.08 -19.72
C ILE A 49 19.72 12.06 -20.73
N LEU A 50 20.24 12.17 -21.94
CA LEU A 50 19.73 13.08 -22.97
C LEU A 50 18.44 12.55 -23.64
N ALA A 51 18.28 11.24 -23.74
CA ALA A 51 17.07 10.59 -24.27
C ALA A 51 15.82 10.76 -23.38
N ASP A 52 16.00 11.10 -22.09
CA ASP A 52 14.88 11.33 -21.18
C ASP A 52 14.00 12.51 -21.63
N GLN A 53 12.67 12.35 -21.57
CA GLN A 53 11.72 13.22 -22.28
C GLN A 53 11.57 14.63 -21.68
N THR A 54 11.87 14.81 -20.39
CA THR A 54 11.73 16.10 -19.69
C THR A 54 13.03 16.47 -18.99
N SER A 55 13.36 17.76 -18.93
CA SER A 55 14.55 18.27 -18.24
C SER A 55 14.66 17.78 -16.79
N GLN A 56 13.52 17.70 -16.09
CA GLN A 56 13.44 17.19 -14.72
C GLN A 56 13.86 15.71 -14.60
N LYS A 57 13.48 14.85 -15.57
CA LYS A 57 13.96 13.46 -15.60
C LYS A 57 15.47 13.39 -15.86
N ARG A 58 16.01 14.21 -16.79
CA ARG A 58 17.46 14.30 -17.05
C ARG A 58 18.24 14.69 -15.79
N SER A 59 17.79 15.75 -15.12
CA SER A 59 18.37 16.26 -13.87
C SER A 59 18.32 15.22 -12.75
N TRP A 60 17.20 14.52 -12.57
CA TRP A 60 17.09 13.43 -11.60
C TRP A 60 18.00 12.25 -11.93
N ARG A 61 18.04 11.79 -13.20
CA ARG A 61 18.88 10.66 -13.63
C ARG A 61 20.37 10.96 -13.43
N LEU A 62 20.80 12.19 -13.76
CA LEU A 62 22.16 12.66 -13.50
C LEU A 62 22.50 12.65 -12.00
N LEU A 63 21.62 13.18 -11.15
CA LEU A 63 21.80 13.22 -9.69
C LEU A 63 21.79 11.82 -9.04
N LEU A 64 21.10 10.85 -9.63
CA LEU A 64 21.14 9.44 -9.21
C LEU A 64 22.46 8.74 -9.58
N LEU A 65 23.07 9.14 -10.70
CA LEU A 65 24.29 8.52 -11.23
C LEU A 65 25.56 9.11 -10.60
N LEU A 66 25.62 10.43 -10.39
CA LEU A 66 26.80 11.15 -9.87
C LEU A 66 27.42 10.57 -8.58
N PRO A 67 26.65 10.23 -7.51
CA PRO A 67 27.21 9.69 -6.27
C PRO A 67 28.02 8.39 -6.43
N LYS A 68 27.82 7.67 -7.54
CA LYS A 68 28.47 6.38 -7.85
C LYS A 68 29.80 6.55 -8.61
N ARG A 69 30.20 7.77 -8.97
CA ARG A 69 31.34 8.06 -9.89
C ARG A 69 32.65 8.43 -9.20
N GLY A 70 32.86 7.90 -8.00
CA GLY A 70 34.09 8.12 -7.23
C GLY A 70 34.22 9.54 -6.65
N PRO A 71 35.34 9.84 -5.97
CA PRO A 71 35.48 11.05 -5.15
C PRO A 71 35.59 12.34 -5.98
N ARG A 72 36.06 12.29 -7.24
CA ARG A 72 36.18 13.48 -8.11
C ARG A 72 34.85 13.99 -8.67
N ALA A 73 33.79 13.18 -8.62
CA ALA A 73 32.52 13.46 -9.27
C ALA A 73 31.84 14.75 -8.78
N PHE A 74 32.01 15.10 -7.50
CA PHE A 74 31.42 16.33 -6.95
C PHE A 74 32.18 17.57 -7.41
N SER A 75 33.51 17.56 -7.34
CA SER A 75 34.36 18.66 -7.83
C SER A 75 34.24 18.89 -9.34
N SER A 76 34.10 17.82 -10.12
CA SER A 76 33.84 17.88 -11.57
C SER A 76 32.46 18.49 -11.86
N PHE A 77 31.41 17.99 -11.22
CA PHE A 77 30.05 18.54 -11.36
C PHE A 77 29.98 20.02 -10.95
N CYS A 78 30.61 20.41 -9.84
CA CYS A 78 30.74 21.81 -9.44
C CYS A 78 31.64 22.67 -10.36
N SER A 79 32.33 22.08 -11.33
CA SER A 79 33.10 22.80 -12.36
C SER A 79 32.27 22.92 -13.65
N ALA A 80 31.66 21.83 -14.11
CA ALA A 80 30.69 21.81 -15.21
C ALA A 80 29.49 22.76 -14.96
N LEU A 81 29.03 22.89 -13.70
CA LEU A 81 28.02 23.88 -13.30
C LEU A 81 28.47 25.34 -13.43
N ARG A 82 29.78 25.62 -13.36
CA ARG A 82 30.32 26.97 -13.58
C ARG A 82 30.56 27.25 -15.07
N GLU A 83 31.03 26.26 -15.81
CA GLU A 83 31.17 26.32 -17.28
C GLU A 83 29.84 26.57 -17.98
N THR A 84 28.77 25.88 -17.55
CA THR A 84 27.39 26.08 -18.07
C THR A 84 26.65 27.28 -17.47
N GLN A 85 27.35 28.20 -16.80
CA GLN A 85 26.81 29.42 -16.17
C GLN A 85 25.78 29.17 -15.03
N GLN A 86 25.59 27.93 -14.60
CA GLN A 86 24.71 27.51 -13.49
C GLN A 86 25.36 27.71 -12.11
N GLN A 87 26.18 28.76 -11.96
CA GLN A 87 26.99 28.99 -10.75
C GLN A 87 26.15 29.06 -9.47
N HIS A 88 24.92 29.58 -9.53
CA HIS A 88 24.00 29.62 -8.39
C HIS A 88 23.72 28.23 -7.77
N LEU A 89 23.80 27.15 -8.55
CA LEU A 89 23.69 25.76 -8.05
C LEU A 89 25.01 25.23 -7.47
N CYS A 90 26.15 25.74 -7.96
CA CYS A 90 27.46 25.45 -7.38
C CYS A 90 27.64 26.13 -6.02
N ASP A 91 27.32 27.42 -5.93
CA ASP A 91 27.30 28.18 -4.66
C ASP A 91 26.23 27.58 -3.72
N LEU A 92 25.05 27.30 -4.28
CA LEU A 92 24.06 26.31 -3.83
C LEU A 92 24.69 25.15 -3.05
N LEU A 93 25.42 24.29 -3.74
CA LEU A 93 26.00 23.07 -3.17
C LEU A 93 27.15 23.31 -2.19
N THR A 94 27.95 24.36 -2.38
CA THR A 94 29.19 24.59 -1.63
C THR A 94 28.98 25.30 -0.28
N GLN A 95 27.90 26.09 -0.14
CA GLN A 95 27.59 26.79 1.10
C GLN A 95 27.31 25.83 2.26
N SER A 96 27.99 26.03 3.40
CA SER A 96 27.78 25.30 4.66
C SER A 96 26.80 26.06 5.57
N PRO A 97 26.03 25.37 6.44
CA PRO A 97 24.83 25.92 7.09
C PRO A 97 25.13 26.76 8.35
N GLU A 98 26.02 27.75 8.24
CA GLU A 98 26.52 28.55 9.37
C GLU A 98 26.37 30.07 9.16
N ARG A 99 25.46 30.51 8.26
CA ARG A 99 25.21 31.94 7.95
C ARG A 99 23.73 32.30 7.80
N GLU A 100 22.92 31.88 8.77
CA GLU A 100 21.56 32.39 8.99
C GLU A 100 21.40 32.90 10.44
N THR A 101 22.28 33.81 10.85
CA THR A 101 22.12 34.67 12.04
C THR A 101 22.74 36.04 11.77
N GLN A 102 22.12 37.12 12.28
CA GLN A 102 22.29 38.53 11.83
C GLN A 102 21.75 38.72 10.39
N VAL A 103 20.86 39.66 10.09
CA VAL A 103 20.32 40.86 10.79
C VAL A 103 18.77 40.89 10.63
N ASP A 104 17.96 41.68 11.35
CA ASP A 104 18.18 42.90 12.17
C ASP A 104 17.46 42.84 13.53
N ASN A 105 17.91 43.68 14.49
CA ASN A 105 17.20 43.93 15.76
C ASN A 105 16.35 45.21 15.67
N ILE A 106 15.10 45.16 16.15
CA ILE A 106 14.39 46.33 16.70
C ILE A 106 13.65 45.89 17.97
N GLU A 107 13.97 46.53 19.10
CA GLU A 107 13.28 46.38 20.39
C GLU A 107 12.29 47.55 20.63
N PRO A 108 11.36 47.47 21.62
CA PRO A 108 10.17 48.33 21.68
C PRO A 108 10.39 49.68 22.39
N GLU A 109 9.45 50.61 22.15
CA GLU A 109 9.27 51.85 22.93
C GLU A 109 7.92 51.87 23.66
N GLU A 110 7.83 52.61 24.78
CA GLU A 110 6.64 52.78 25.62
C GLU A 110 6.02 54.20 25.50
N GLU A 111 4.72 54.30 25.85
CA GLU A 111 3.94 55.44 26.40
C GLU A 111 4.52 56.88 26.42
N PRO A 112 3.67 57.90 26.19
CA PRO A 112 3.24 58.69 27.37
C PRO A 112 1.80 59.27 27.38
N GLU A 113 1.23 59.32 28.60
CA GLU A 113 0.31 60.31 29.24
C GLU A 113 -0.63 61.21 28.40
N GLY A 114 -1.92 61.48 28.73
CA GLY A 114 -2.77 61.12 29.89
C GLY A 114 -3.47 62.34 30.54
N LYS A 115 -4.80 62.28 30.87
CA LYS A 115 -5.48 63.12 31.93
C LYS A 115 -7.01 62.92 32.15
N SER A 116 -7.37 62.46 33.36
CA SER A 116 -8.35 63.04 34.33
C SER A 116 -9.88 63.19 34.07
N GLY A 117 -10.68 62.35 34.78
CA GLY A 117 -11.92 62.75 35.50
C GLY A 117 -13.29 62.26 34.94
N ARG A 118 -14.39 62.15 35.72
CA ARG A 118 -14.65 62.18 37.19
C ARG A 118 -16.13 61.76 37.51
N LEU A 119 -16.39 61.06 38.63
CA LEU A 119 -17.73 60.73 39.24
C LEU A 119 -18.63 59.74 38.43
N VAL A 120 -19.62 58.97 38.97
CA VAL A 120 -20.28 58.84 40.30
C VAL A 120 -20.42 57.32 40.69
N MET A 121 -20.82 57.00 41.94
CA MET A 121 -21.33 55.68 42.42
C MET A 121 -22.83 55.46 42.02
N GLU A 122 -23.64 54.44 42.36
CA GLU A 122 -23.74 53.50 43.52
C GLU A 122 -24.35 52.10 43.18
N ARG A 123 -24.52 51.27 44.22
CA ARG A 123 -25.23 49.95 44.33
C ARG A 123 -26.53 50.16 45.21
N PRO A 124 -27.30 49.19 45.81
CA PRO A 124 -27.02 47.77 46.13
C PRO A 124 -28.23 46.74 46.22
N GLU A 125 -27.96 45.54 46.81
CA GLU A 125 -28.89 44.51 47.39
C GLU A 125 -29.74 43.64 46.41
N LYS A 126 -30.05 42.32 46.56
CA LYS A 126 -30.38 41.35 47.66
C LYS A 126 -31.85 41.46 48.17
N LYS A 127 -32.63 40.41 48.50
CA LYS A 127 -32.38 38.98 48.88
C LYS A 127 -33.72 38.13 48.93
N ARG A 128 -33.64 36.77 49.00
CA ARG A 128 -34.66 35.77 49.53
C ARG A 128 -35.93 35.47 48.68
N GLU A 129 -36.67 34.33 48.77
CA GLU A 129 -36.47 32.96 49.37
C GLU A 129 -37.49 31.90 48.83
N ARG A 130 -37.12 30.58 48.87
CA ARG A 130 -37.97 29.36 49.06
C ARG A 130 -39.06 28.96 48.01
N SER A 131 -39.55 27.70 47.86
CA SER A 131 -39.07 26.34 48.23
C SER A 131 -40.02 25.19 47.75
N VAL A 132 -39.49 23.97 47.46
CA VAL A 132 -40.13 22.61 47.63
C VAL A 132 -41.34 22.24 46.74
N ASP A 133 -41.63 20.98 46.29
CA ASP A 133 -40.86 19.72 46.05
C ASP A 133 -41.77 18.64 45.37
N SER A 134 -41.21 17.64 44.63
CA SER A 134 -41.81 16.33 44.23
C SER A 134 -43.10 16.30 43.34
N SER A 135 -43.51 15.24 42.60
CA SER A 135 -42.91 13.98 42.07
C SER A 135 -43.80 13.36 40.94
N LEU A 136 -43.27 12.39 40.16
CA LEU A 136 -43.94 11.65 39.05
C LEU A 136 -44.86 10.48 39.54
N PRO A 137 -45.87 9.95 38.78
CA PRO A 137 -45.66 8.91 37.73
C PRO A 137 -46.69 8.82 36.54
N LEU A 138 -46.50 7.83 35.65
CA LEU A 138 -47.38 7.33 34.53
C LEU A 138 -48.40 6.23 35.03
N PRO A 139 -49.41 5.64 34.27
CA PRO A 139 -49.35 5.10 32.87
C PRO A 139 -50.71 4.95 32.05
N THR A 140 -50.79 3.97 31.11
CA THR A 140 -51.94 3.36 30.34
C THR A 140 -52.59 4.17 29.18
N GLN A 141 -52.66 3.70 27.89
CA GLN A 141 -53.54 2.69 27.19
C GLN A 141 -55.01 3.19 27.01
N GLU A 142 -55.76 3.11 25.88
CA GLU A 142 -56.00 2.19 24.72
C GLU A 142 -56.67 2.97 23.50
N GLU A 143 -57.05 2.52 22.27
CA GLU A 143 -56.64 1.48 21.26
C GLU A 143 -57.34 1.61 19.83
N VAL A 144 -56.84 0.85 18.82
CA VAL A 144 -57.50 0.17 17.65
C VAL A 144 -58.19 0.92 16.44
N SER A 145 -57.46 1.01 15.31
CA SER A 145 -57.78 0.60 13.88
C SER A 145 -59.04 1.10 13.10
N PRO A 146 -59.32 0.71 11.82
CA PRO A 146 -58.51 0.07 10.74
C PRO A 146 -58.67 0.68 9.30
N LYS A 147 -57.78 0.30 8.35
CA LYS A 147 -58.10 0.08 6.90
C LYS A 147 -56.99 -0.75 6.20
N ARG A 148 -57.28 -1.31 5.01
CA ARG A 148 -56.53 -2.42 4.36
C ARG A 148 -55.94 -2.08 2.98
N LEU A 149 -54.89 -2.84 2.60
CA LEU A 149 -54.37 -3.10 1.23
C LEU A 149 -53.70 -1.89 0.52
N ARG A 150 -52.57 -2.03 -0.20
CA ARG A 150 -51.96 -3.20 -0.90
C ARG A 150 -50.44 -3.30 -0.72
N THR A 151 -49.89 -4.47 -1.04
CA THR A 151 -48.46 -4.77 -1.16
C THR A 151 -47.81 -4.16 -2.41
N GLN A 152 -46.75 -3.39 -2.25
CA GLN A 152 -45.71 -3.17 -3.27
C GLN A 152 -44.42 -2.73 -2.58
N ASP A 153 -43.51 -3.67 -2.30
CA ASP A 153 -42.23 -3.38 -1.64
C ASP A 153 -41.26 -2.70 -2.61
N SER A 154 -41.47 -1.42 -2.84
CA SER A 154 -40.42 -0.53 -3.36
C SER A 154 -39.37 -0.34 -2.26
N MET A 155 -38.18 -0.93 -2.45
CA MET A 155 -37.04 -0.68 -1.58
C MET A 155 -36.69 0.82 -1.61
N GLU A 156 -36.98 1.54 -0.53
CA GLU A 156 -36.58 2.94 -0.39
C GLU A 156 -35.05 3.01 -0.25
N PHE A 157 -34.41 3.44 -1.33
CA PHE A 157 -32.96 3.59 -1.43
C PHE A 157 -32.50 4.82 -0.64
N SER A 158 -32.42 4.66 0.70
CA SER A 158 -31.97 5.72 1.61
C SER A 158 -30.54 6.16 1.27
N LEU A 159 -30.32 7.47 1.26
CA LEU A 159 -29.17 8.12 0.60
C LEU A 159 -27.86 8.11 1.40
N ASP A 160 -27.67 7.16 2.31
CA ASP A 160 -26.43 6.96 3.09
C ASP A 160 -25.38 6.12 2.32
N ALA A 161 -25.12 6.49 1.06
CA ALA A 161 -24.30 5.72 0.12
C ALA A 161 -22.77 5.71 0.43
N ASP A 162 -22.31 6.44 1.44
CA ASP A 162 -20.89 6.71 1.69
C ASP A 162 -20.18 5.71 2.62
N SER A 163 -20.91 4.82 3.29
CA SER A 163 -20.31 3.79 4.17
C SER A 163 -19.65 2.64 3.38
N PRO A 164 -18.54 2.05 3.86
CA PRO A 164 -18.01 0.80 3.30
C PRO A 164 -19.03 -0.34 3.49
N ILE A 165 -19.16 -1.20 2.49
CA ILE A 165 -20.25 -2.21 2.43
C ILE A 165 -20.25 -3.12 3.67
N THR A 166 -21.35 -3.02 4.42
CA THR A 166 -21.62 -3.73 5.69
C THR A 166 -22.35 -5.06 5.49
N THR A 167 -22.80 -5.38 4.27
CA THR A 167 -23.51 -6.61 3.94
C THR A 167 -22.71 -7.83 4.39
N PRO A 168 -23.26 -8.76 5.20
CA PRO A 168 -22.50 -9.86 5.75
C PRO A 168 -22.01 -10.82 4.65
N VAL A 169 -20.85 -11.45 4.85
CA VAL A 169 -20.32 -12.47 3.94
C VAL A 169 -21.37 -13.57 3.75
N LEU A 170 -21.73 -13.85 2.50
CA LEU A 170 -22.75 -14.85 2.18
C LEU A 170 -22.25 -16.27 2.50
N PRO A 171 -23.10 -17.17 3.04
CA PRO A 171 -22.70 -18.54 3.36
C PRO A 171 -22.54 -19.40 2.10
N CYS A 172 -21.64 -20.38 2.16
CA CYS A 172 -21.49 -21.43 1.16
C CYS A 172 -22.69 -22.38 1.17
N ALA A 173 -23.21 -22.74 -0.01
CA ALA A 173 -24.23 -23.77 -0.14
C ALA A 173 -23.62 -25.17 0.12
N PRO A 174 -24.33 -26.08 0.81
CA PRO A 174 -23.84 -27.45 1.04
C PRO A 174 -23.51 -28.20 -0.25
N ASP A 175 -24.36 -28.11 -1.27
CA ASP A 175 -24.17 -28.81 -2.55
C ASP A 175 -22.93 -28.29 -3.31
N PHE A 176 -22.62 -27.00 -3.18
CA PHE A 176 -21.41 -26.40 -3.74
C PHE A 176 -20.16 -26.92 -3.04
N TYR A 177 -20.16 -26.98 -1.71
CA TYR A 177 -19.06 -27.59 -0.95
C TYR A 177 -18.85 -29.05 -1.36
N LEU A 178 -19.92 -29.86 -1.35
CA LEU A 178 -19.85 -31.30 -1.63
C LEU A 178 -19.33 -31.62 -3.04
N SER A 179 -19.63 -30.75 -4.02
CA SER A 179 -19.13 -30.90 -5.40
C SER A 179 -17.68 -30.46 -5.59
N HIS A 180 -17.18 -29.49 -4.83
CA HIS A 180 -15.85 -28.89 -5.06
C HIS A 180 -14.77 -29.26 -4.01
N CYS A 181 -15.14 -29.76 -2.83
CA CYS A 181 -14.21 -29.98 -1.71
C CYS A 181 -13.16 -31.07 -1.94
N GLN A 182 -13.33 -31.96 -2.94
CA GLN A 182 -12.37 -33.03 -3.24
C GLN A 182 -11.19 -32.56 -4.11
N GLN A 183 -11.43 -31.58 -5.00
CA GLN A 183 -10.45 -31.11 -5.98
C GLN A 183 -9.71 -29.85 -5.49
N SER A 184 -10.37 -29.05 -4.64
CA SER A 184 -9.83 -27.84 -4.03
C SER A 184 -8.85 -28.10 -2.86
N TYR A 185 -8.27 -27.01 -2.33
CA TYR A 185 -7.61 -27.07 -1.02
C TYR A 185 -8.62 -27.43 0.07
N ARG A 186 -8.16 -28.23 1.04
CA ARG A 186 -8.93 -28.46 2.27
C ARG A 186 -9.11 -27.11 2.97
N MET A 187 -10.36 -26.70 3.15
CA MET A 187 -10.76 -25.42 3.74
C MET A 187 -11.94 -25.67 4.68
N THR A 188 -11.66 -26.32 5.80
CA THR A 188 -12.61 -27.00 6.69
C THR A 188 -12.41 -26.73 8.18
N SER A 189 -11.20 -26.35 8.60
CA SER A 189 -10.91 -26.01 9.99
C SER A 189 -11.73 -24.81 10.44
N SER A 190 -12.01 -24.75 11.75
CA SER A 190 -12.59 -23.59 12.42
C SER A 190 -11.72 -23.28 13.66
N PRO A 191 -10.98 -22.15 13.69
CA PRO A 191 -10.87 -21.16 12.62
C PRO A 191 -10.25 -21.73 11.34
N ARG A 192 -10.61 -21.15 10.19
CA ARG A 192 -10.08 -21.48 8.86
C ARG A 192 -8.57 -21.24 8.77
N GLY A 193 -8.11 -20.17 9.40
CA GLY A 193 -6.73 -19.73 9.37
C GLY A 193 -6.43 -18.61 10.35
N PHE A 194 -5.17 -18.18 10.35
CA PHE A 194 -4.78 -16.91 10.95
C PHE A 194 -4.63 -15.85 9.87
N ALA A 195 -5.04 -14.62 10.16
CA ALA A 195 -4.85 -13.46 9.30
C ALA A 195 -3.98 -12.43 10.00
N LEU A 196 -2.85 -12.07 9.39
CA LEU A 196 -2.00 -10.96 9.83
C LEU A 196 -2.35 -9.73 9.00
N VAL A 197 -2.65 -8.61 9.64
CA VAL A 197 -2.83 -7.31 8.98
C VAL A 197 -1.82 -6.33 9.59
N ILE A 198 -0.89 -5.83 8.78
CA ILE A 198 0.02 -4.75 9.17
C ILE A 198 -0.38 -3.49 8.41
N SER A 199 -0.78 -2.45 9.13
CA SER A 199 -1.32 -1.20 8.59
C SER A 199 -0.54 0.00 9.09
N ASN A 200 0.36 0.51 8.25
CA ASN A 200 1.15 1.70 8.54
C ASN A 200 0.40 2.93 7.97
N VAL A 201 -0.09 3.77 8.86
CA VAL A 201 -0.89 4.97 8.60
C VAL A 201 -0.11 6.22 8.94
N THR A 202 0.55 6.25 10.10
CA THR A 202 1.43 7.35 10.51
C THR A 202 2.90 6.98 10.28
N PHE A 203 3.73 7.96 9.94
CA PHE A 203 5.16 7.79 9.64
C PHE A 203 5.94 8.82 10.45
N ASP A 204 7.16 8.47 10.87
CA ASP A 204 8.04 9.36 11.60
C ASP A 204 8.52 10.50 10.68
N SER A 205 8.12 11.74 10.96
CA SER A 205 8.46 12.90 10.13
C SER A 205 9.93 13.34 10.22
N HIS A 206 10.71 12.77 11.14
CA HIS A 206 12.16 12.96 11.24
C HIS A 206 12.91 11.87 10.46
N ALA A 207 12.47 10.60 10.54
CA ALA A 207 13.11 9.49 9.84
C ALA A 207 12.65 9.36 8.37
N ALA A 208 11.41 9.76 8.07
CA ALA A 208 10.74 9.61 6.78
C ALA A 208 9.96 10.88 6.36
N PRO A 209 10.61 12.06 6.26
CA PRO A 209 9.94 13.32 5.92
C PRO A 209 9.27 13.35 4.54
N GLU A 210 9.58 12.39 3.66
CA GLU A 210 9.00 12.24 2.32
C GLU A 210 7.71 11.37 2.30
N LEU A 211 7.31 10.78 3.44
CA LEU A 211 6.17 9.85 3.53
C LEU A 211 4.94 10.47 4.22
N ASP A 212 4.01 11.00 3.44
CA ASP A 212 2.75 11.59 3.92
C ASP A 212 1.86 10.59 4.72
N PRO A 213 1.18 11.01 5.80
CA PRO A 213 0.25 10.15 6.54
C PRO A 213 -0.88 9.57 5.68
N ARG A 214 -1.06 8.23 5.73
CA ARG A 214 -1.99 7.48 4.87
C ARG A 214 -3.45 7.51 5.37
N LYS A 215 -3.99 8.71 5.63
CA LYS A 215 -5.38 8.97 6.05
C LYS A 215 -6.40 8.07 5.33
N GLY A 216 -7.22 7.35 6.08
CA GLY A 216 -8.17 6.37 5.57
C GLY A 216 -7.65 4.92 5.55
N GLY A 217 -6.37 4.68 5.82
CA GLY A 217 -5.83 3.32 6.00
C GLY A 217 -6.39 2.61 7.24
N GLU A 218 -6.87 3.39 8.23
CA GLU A 218 -7.64 2.91 9.39
C GLU A 218 -8.98 2.30 8.98
N VAL A 219 -9.55 2.73 7.85
CA VAL A 219 -10.76 2.13 7.26
C VAL A 219 -10.42 0.81 6.59
N ASP A 220 -9.29 0.75 5.89
CA ASP A 220 -8.85 -0.46 5.19
C ASP A 220 -8.57 -1.63 6.15
N ASP A 221 -7.82 -1.39 7.22
CA ASP A 221 -7.49 -2.46 8.17
C ASP A 221 -8.70 -2.93 8.99
N GLU A 222 -9.67 -2.04 9.26
CA GLU A 222 -10.94 -2.39 9.90
C GLU A 222 -11.87 -3.18 8.96
N VAL A 223 -11.89 -2.83 7.67
CA VAL A 223 -12.60 -3.57 6.62
C VAL A 223 -12.03 -4.97 6.46
N LEU A 224 -10.69 -5.10 6.41
CA LEU A 224 -10.01 -6.40 6.35
C LEU A 224 -10.26 -7.23 7.62
N ARG A 225 -10.20 -6.60 8.81
CA ARG A 225 -10.52 -7.25 10.09
C ARG A 225 -11.92 -7.85 10.08
N LYS A 226 -12.93 -7.09 9.64
CA LYS A 226 -14.32 -7.56 9.55
C LYS A 226 -14.47 -8.71 8.57
N VAL A 227 -14.03 -8.54 7.32
CA VAL A 227 -14.28 -9.56 6.28
C VAL A 227 -13.56 -10.88 6.57
N PHE A 228 -12.32 -10.85 7.09
CA PHE A 228 -11.63 -12.10 7.45
C PHE A 228 -12.19 -12.74 8.73
N THR A 229 -12.68 -11.97 9.71
CA THR A 229 -13.42 -12.55 10.85
C THR A 229 -14.71 -13.24 10.39
N GLU A 230 -15.45 -12.66 9.43
CA GLU A 230 -16.65 -13.27 8.85
C GLU A 230 -16.36 -14.48 7.93
N LEU A 231 -15.11 -14.63 7.48
CA LEU A 231 -14.57 -15.79 6.76
C LEU A 231 -13.94 -16.83 7.72
N ASP A 232 -14.18 -16.71 9.03
CA ASP A 232 -13.69 -17.60 10.10
C ASP A 232 -12.16 -17.60 10.30
N TYR A 233 -11.49 -16.45 10.12
CA TYR A 233 -10.08 -16.28 10.47
C TYR A 233 -9.90 -15.59 11.83
N LEU A 234 -8.88 -16.03 12.58
CA LEU A 234 -8.38 -15.26 13.73
C LEU A 234 -7.46 -14.14 13.23
N VAL A 235 -7.98 -12.91 13.22
CA VAL A 235 -7.26 -11.73 12.69
C VAL A 235 -6.45 -11.02 13.78
N ALA A 236 -5.16 -10.83 13.53
CA ALA A 236 -4.28 -9.95 14.30
C ALA A 236 -3.99 -8.68 13.48
N VAL A 237 -4.37 -7.51 13.99
CA VAL A 237 -4.09 -6.20 13.38
C VAL A 237 -2.99 -5.50 14.17
N HIS A 238 -1.88 -5.18 13.49
CA HIS A 238 -0.81 -4.35 14.00
C HIS A 238 -0.75 -3.06 13.19
N ARG A 239 -0.55 -1.92 13.87
CA ARG A 239 -0.46 -0.61 13.23
C ARG A 239 0.89 0.05 13.46
N ASP A 240 1.25 0.91 12.52
CA ASP A 240 2.38 1.85 12.58
C ASP A 240 3.73 1.21 12.98
N LEU A 241 4.04 0.05 12.38
CA LEU A 241 5.27 -0.69 12.63
C LEU A 241 6.46 -0.16 11.82
N THR A 242 7.60 0.04 12.49
CA THR A 242 8.92 0.20 11.85
C THR A 242 9.27 -1.05 11.04
N ALA A 243 10.16 -0.97 10.05
CA ALA A 243 10.46 -2.11 9.18
C ALA A 243 11.00 -3.31 9.97
N GLN A 244 11.75 -3.07 11.05
CA GLN A 244 12.19 -4.13 11.96
C GLN A 244 11.05 -4.67 12.86
N GLY A 245 10.09 -3.83 13.24
CA GLY A 245 8.84 -4.27 13.87
C GLY A 245 8.03 -5.18 12.94
N MET A 246 7.91 -4.81 11.66
CA MET A 246 7.25 -5.62 10.63
C MET A 246 7.93 -6.98 10.46
N ARG A 247 9.27 -7.03 10.35
CA ARG A 247 10.03 -8.30 10.30
C ARG A 247 9.74 -9.18 11.51
N THR A 248 9.84 -8.62 12.71
CA THR A 248 9.63 -9.33 13.98
C THR A 248 8.20 -9.89 14.08
N CYS A 249 7.21 -9.10 13.66
CA CYS A 249 5.80 -9.51 13.59
C CYS A 249 5.57 -10.67 12.61
N ILE A 250 6.12 -10.57 11.40
CA ILE A 250 6.02 -11.61 10.36
C ILE A 250 6.75 -12.90 10.79
N GLU A 251 7.96 -12.81 11.32
CA GLU A 251 8.69 -13.97 11.87
C GLU A 251 7.93 -14.65 13.01
N SER A 252 7.37 -13.88 13.94
CA SER A 252 6.54 -14.42 15.02
C SER A 252 5.26 -15.07 14.50
N PHE A 253 4.69 -14.58 13.41
CA PHE A 253 3.51 -15.16 12.76
C PHE A 253 3.86 -16.46 12.02
N CYS A 254 4.96 -16.51 11.26
CA CYS A 254 5.40 -17.71 10.53
C CYS A 254 5.72 -18.89 11.47
N ARG A 255 6.21 -18.60 12.69
CA ARG A 255 6.63 -19.61 13.68
C ARG A 255 5.50 -20.14 14.58
N ARG A 256 4.24 -19.71 14.38
CA ARG A 256 3.10 -20.14 15.22
C ARG A 256 2.84 -21.65 15.12
N PRO A 257 2.94 -22.43 16.22
CA PRO A 257 2.64 -23.86 16.20
C PRO A 257 1.19 -24.19 15.81
N GLU A 258 0.25 -23.26 16.02
CA GLU A 258 -1.17 -23.41 15.68
C GLU A 258 -1.42 -23.48 14.16
N HIS A 259 -0.45 -23.05 13.33
CA HIS A 259 -0.49 -23.28 11.87
C HIS A 259 -0.61 -24.77 11.51
N ARG A 260 -0.27 -25.68 12.43
CA ARG A 260 -0.50 -27.11 12.25
C ARG A 260 -1.98 -27.48 12.11
N THR A 261 -2.87 -26.84 12.89
CA THR A 261 -4.28 -27.24 13.05
C THR A 261 -5.28 -26.47 12.19
N VAL A 262 -4.90 -25.31 11.67
CA VAL A 262 -5.72 -24.54 10.70
C VAL A 262 -5.40 -24.93 9.26
N ASP A 263 -6.29 -24.64 8.33
CA ASP A 263 -6.16 -25.03 6.92
C ASP A 263 -5.45 -23.98 6.04
N SER A 264 -5.42 -22.69 6.41
CA SER A 264 -4.81 -21.61 5.61
C SER A 264 -4.15 -20.47 6.42
N CYS A 265 -3.52 -19.50 5.72
CA CYS A 265 -3.20 -18.20 6.31
C CYS A 265 -3.43 -17.02 5.34
N VAL A 266 -3.60 -15.82 5.91
CA VAL A 266 -3.69 -14.54 5.19
C VAL A 266 -2.65 -13.55 5.73
N VAL A 267 -2.04 -12.76 4.86
CA VAL A 267 -1.13 -11.66 5.20
C VAL A 267 -1.47 -10.42 4.38
N CYS A 268 -1.95 -9.37 5.05
CA CYS A 268 -2.23 -8.07 4.45
C CYS A 268 -1.14 -7.07 4.87
N LEU A 269 -0.47 -6.44 3.91
CA LEU A 269 0.49 -5.36 4.16
C LEU A 269 -0.05 -4.07 3.53
N LEU A 270 -0.32 -3.06 4.35
CA LEU A 270 -0.86 -1.77 3.93
C LEU A 270 0.09 -0.65 4.35
N SER A 271 0.83 -0.08 3.39
CA SER A 271 1.81 0.98 3.67
C SER A 271 2.04 1.85 2.42
N HIS A 272 3.06 2.70 2.45
CA HIS A 272 3.74 3.16 1.23
C HIS A 272 4.66 2.07 0.71
N GLY A 273 5.12 2.18 -0.54
CA GLY A 273 6.07 1.22 -1.12
C GLY A 273 6.64 1.67 -2.46
N VAL A 274 7.50 0.80 -2.99
CA VAL A 274 8.16 0.85 -4.31
C VAL A 274 8.14 -0.57 -4.89
N ASP A 275 8.49 -0.81 -6.16
CA ASP A 275 8.41 -2.20 -6.65
C ASP A 275 9.32 -3.13 -5.85
N GLY A 276 8.76 -4.28 -5.45
CA GLY A 276 9.42 -5.26 -4.59
C GLY A 276 9.49 -4.93 -3.09
N ALA A 277 9.09 -3.74 -2.60
CA ALA A 277 9.25 -3.39 -1.18
C ALA A 277 8.19 -2.44 -0.59
N VAL A 278 7.95 -2.56 0.71
CA VAL A 278 7.04 -1.69 1.48
C VAL A 278 7.78 -0.95 2.60
N TYR A 279 7.33 0.25 2.93
CA TYR A 279 7.97 1.08 3.97
C TYR A 279 7.48 0.73 5.39
N GLY A 280 8.40 0.65 6.33
CA GLY A 280 8.12 0.81 7.75
C GLY A 280 7.87 2.29 8.11
N THR A 281 7.36 2.54 9.31
CA THR A 281 7.13 3.91 9.82
C THR A 281 8.41 4.71 10.07
N ASP A 282 9.55 4.01 10.11
CA ASP A 282 10.93 4.50 10.17
C ASP A 282 11.55 4.82 8.78
N GLY A 283 10.74 4.81 7.71
CA GLY A 283 11.20 5.05 6.34
C GLY A 283 12.10 3.95 5.78
N GLN A 284 12.29 2.85 6.50
CA GLN A 284 13.12 1.72 6.06
C GLN A 284 12.30 0.74 5.22
N LEU A 285 12.96 0.06 4.28
CA LEU A 285 12.29 -0.88 3.36
C LEU A 285 12.26 -2.32 3.89
N LEU A 286 11.07 -2.91 3.86
CA LEU A 286 10.82 -4.34 3.97
C LEU A 286 10.68 -4.93 2.56
N GLN A 287 11.61 -5.80 2.17
CA GLN A 287 11.59 -6.48 0.86
C GLN A 287 10.50 -7.55 0.85
N LEU A 288 9.61 -7.53 -0.15
CA LEU A 288 8.52 -8.49 -0.30
C LEU A 288 9.03 -9.90 -0.62
N ASP A 289 10.16 -10.03 -1.32
CA ASP A 289 10.80 -11.33 -1.56
C ASP A 289 11.19 -12.05 -0.27
N TRP A 290 11.68 -11.31 0.74
CA TRP A 290 11.96 -11.85 2.07
C TRP A 290 10.67 -12.26 2.80
N VAL A 291 9.58 -11.51 2.61
CA VAL A 291 8.26 -11.88 3.17
C VAL A 291 7.80 -13.20 2.54
N PHE A 292 7.83 -13.34 1.21
CA PHE A 292 7.42 -14.57 0.54
C PHE A 292 8.33 -15.76 0.87
N GLU A 293 9.63 -15.53 1.06
CA GLU A 293 10.58 -16.55 1.54
C GLU A 293 10.25 -17.03 2.97
N ALA A 294 9.90 -16.14 3.89
CA ALA A 294 9.54 -16.50 5.26
C ALA A 294 8.29 -17.41 5.38
N PHE A 295 7.44 -17.43 4.35
CA PHE A 295 6.27 -18.30 4.23
C PHE A 295 6.47 -19.50 3.28
N ASP A 296 7.69 -19.72 2.77
CA ASP A 296 7.98 -20.81 1.85
C ASP A 296 7.98 -22.19 2.55
N ASN A 297 8.03 -23.27 1.75
CA ASN A 297 7.94 -24.63 2.26
C ASN A 297 9.14 -25.05 3.12
N ALA A 298 10.26 -24.32 3.10
CA ALA A 298 11.43 -24.57 3.95
C ALA A 298 11.33 -23.80 5.28
N HIS A 299 10.92 -22.53 5.22
CA HIS A 299 10.89 -21.63 6.38
C HIS A 299 9.61 -21.72 7.21
N CYS A 300 8.46 -22.04 6.59
CA CYS A 300 7.19 -22.27 7.28
C CYS A 300 6.64 -23.68 7.04
N PRO A 301 7.28 -24.74 7.59
CA PRO A 301 6.91 -26.14 7.31
C PRO A 301 5.49 -26.52 7.77
N LEU A 302 4.87 -25.74 8.66
CA LEU A 302 3.49 -25.95 9.13
C LEU A 302 2.42 -25.52 8.10
N LEU A 303 2.82 -24.76 7.08
CA LEU A 303 1.97 -24.27 5.98
C LEU A 303 2.32 -24.91 4.61
N GLN A 304 3.03 -26.03 4.60
CA GLN A 304 3.26 -26.84 3.39
C GLN A 304 1.95 -27.40 2.83
N ASN A 305 1.72 -27.26 1.52
CA ASN A 305 0.47 -27.67 0.83
C ASN A 305 -0.80 -26.95 1.33
N LYS A 306 -0.64 -25.84 2.07
CA LYS A 306 -1.74 -24.99 2.55
C LYS A 306 -1.74 -23.65 1.80
N PRO A 307 -2.92 -23.11 1.44
CA PRO A 307 -3.02 -21.85 0.71
C PRO A 307 -2.56 -20.67 1.58
N LYS A 308 -1.64 -19.89 1.03
CA LYS A 308 -1.00 -18.72 1.64
C LYS A 308 -1.39 -17.48 0.84
N MET A 309 -2.29 -16.67 1.38
CA MET A 309 -2.88 -15.51 0.69
C MET A 309 -2.21 -14.21 1.10
N PHE A 310 -1.74 -13.42 0.14
CA PHE A 310 -1.12 -12.12 0.38
C PHE A 310 -1.90 -11.00 -0.32
N PHE A 311 -2.12 -9.90 0.39
CA PHE A 311 -2.81 -8.72 -0.13
C PHE A 311 -1.98 -7.46 0.18
N ILE A 312 -1.38 -6.87 -0.86
CA ILE A 312 -0.37 -5.81 -0.74
C ILE A 312 -0.96 -4.48 -1.22
N GLN A 313 -1.33 -3.61 -0.27
CA GLN A 313 -1.79 -2.24 -0.52
C GLN A 313 -0.62 -1.27 -0.34
N ALA A 314 0.20 -1.15 -1.38
CA ALA A 314 1.29 -0.20 -1.49
C ALA A 314 1.48 0.26 -2.95
N CYS A 315 2.09 1.43 -3.14
CA CYS A 315 2.60 1.86 -4.45
C CYS A 315 3.77 0.97 -4.87
N ARG A 316 4.05 0.92 -6.18
CA ARG A 316 5.16 0.15 -6.76
C ARG A 316 6.02 0.99 -7.70
N GLY A 317 5.97 2.30 -7.49
CA GLY A 317 6.60 3.36 -8.27
C GLY A 317 5.71 4.58 -8.27
N ASP A 318 6.18 5.66 -8.89
CA ASP A 318 5.56 6.98 -8.83
C ASP A 318 4.73 7.31 -10.08
N GLU A 319 4.66 6.41 -11.07
CA GLU A 319 3.92 6.66 -12.31
C GLU A 319 2.41 6.53 -12.06
N MET A 320 1.67 7.60 -12.37
CA MET A 320 0.20 7.59 -12.30
C MET A 320 -0.36 7.07 -13.63
N ASP A 321 -1.28 6.11 -13.57
CA ASP A 321 -1.99 5.66 -14.77
C ASP A 321 -2.96 6.76 -15.23
N CYS A 322 -2.60 7.45 -16.31
CA CYS A 322 -3.44 8.46 -16.94
C CYS A 322 -4.62 7.87 -17.72
N GLY A 323 -4.63 6.54 -17.94
CA GLY A 323 -5.53 5.86 -18.85
C GLY A 323 -5.27 6.19 -20.32
N VAL A 324 -6.08 5.58 -21.19
CA VAL A 324 -6.20 5.91 -22.61
C VAL A 324 -7.69 5.92 -22.98
N GLU A 325 -8.07 6.67 -24.01
CA GLU A 325 -9.42 6.59 -24.55
C GLU A 325 -9.63 5.22 -25.22
N GLN A 326 -10.81 4.61 -25.05
CA GLN A 326 -11.09 3.30 -25.64
C GLN A 326 -11.43 3.47 -27.13
N ILE A 327 -10.47 3.13 -27.99
CA ILE A 327 -10.58 3.28 -29.45
C ILE A 327 -11.30 2.07 -30.08
N ASP A 328 -11.15 0.86 -29.52
CA ASP A 328 -11.74 -0.38 -30.02
C ASP A 328 -12.04 -1.43 -28.92
N GLY A 329 -12.36 -2.67 -29.34
CA GLY A 329 -12.62 -3.82 -28.47
C GLY A 329 -14.11 -4.16 -28.27
N PRO A 330 -14.53 -5.44 -28.44
CA PRO A 330 -15.92 -5.87 -28.28
C PRO A 330 -16.33 -6.01 -26.80
N ALA A 331 -17.64 -5.91 -26.54
CA ALA A 331 -18.21 -6.09 -25.22
C ALA A 331 -18.14 -7.56 -24.74
N ARG A 332 -17.12 -7.85 -23.92
CA ARG A 332 -16.87 -9.09 -23.12
C ARG A 332 -16.66 -10.40 -23.90
N THR A 333 -15.44 -10.93 -23.73
CA THR A 333 -15.10 -12.37 -23.59
C THR A 333 -15.58 -13.37 -24.65
N SER A 334 -14.63 -13.87 -25.43
CA SER A 334 -14.23 -15.29 -25.32
C SER A 334 -12.77 -15.46 -25.77
N SER A 335 -12.03 -16.33 -25.07
CA SER A 335 -10.64 -16.67 -25.42
C SER A 335 -10.61 -17.95 -26.26
N PRO A 336 -9.67 -18.04 -27.22
CA PRO A 336 -8.99 -19.30 -27.44
C PRO A 336 -7.45 -19.15 -27.44
N SER A 337 -6.79 -20.30 -27.23
CA SER A 337 -5.40 -20.67 -27.58
C SER A 337 -4.47 -19.64 -28.26
N CYS A 338 -3.18 -19.53 -27.92
CA CYS A 338 -2.31 -20.54 -27.29
C CYS A 338 -1.12 -19.92 -26.53
N GLU A 339 -0.66 -20.58 -25.48
CA GLU A 339 0.67 -20.33 -24.89
C GLU A 339 1.73 -21.23 -25.55
N GLN A 340 2.90 -20.66 -25.85
CA GLN A 340 4.09 -21.44 -26.16
C GLN A 340 5.33 -20.69 -25.61
N ARG A 341 6.17 -21.39 -24.85
CA ARG A 341 7.44 -20.85 -24.31
C ARG A 341 8.63 -21.51 -24.98
N ASP A 342 9.49 -20.71 -25.59
CA ASP A 342 10.79 -21.16 -26.09
C ASP A 342 11.81 -21.28 -24.93
N ALA A 343 12.08 -22.52 -24.52
CA ALA A 343 13.14 -22.86 -23.56
C ALA A 343 13.67 -24.30 -23.77
N GLY A 344 13.80 -24.74 -25.03
CA GLY A 344 14.27 -26.08 -25.36
C GLY A 344 15.78 -26.24 -25.17
N ARG A 345 16.20 -27.15 -24.27
CA ARG A 345 17.52 -27.79 -24.33
C ARG A 345 17.46 -29.20 -23.75
N GLU A 346 17.68 -30.20 -24.60
CA GLU A 346 17.73 -31.60 -24.21
C GLU A 346 19.08 -31.93 -23.54
N GLY A 347 19.06 -32.83 -22.56
CA GLY A 347 20.23 -33.18 -21.74
C GLY A 347 20.99 -34.43 -22.23
N GLN A 348 21.83 -35.00 -21.36
CA GLN A 348 22.39 -36.34 -21.58
C GLN A 348 22.86 -37.02 -20.28
N GLY A 349 22.59 -38.34 -20.19
CA GLY A 349 23.22 -39.31 -19.28
C GLY A 349 22.84 -39.22 -17.78
N ASP A 350 22.94 -40.29 -16.99
CA ASP A 350 22.82 -41.73 -17.31
C ASP A 350 22.30 -42.43 -16.02
N SER A 351 22.44 -43.75 -15.89
CA SER A 351 21.45 -44.60 -15.23
C SER A 351 21.94 -45.38 -13.99
N ARG A 352 20.94 -45.92 -13.27
CA ARG A 352 21.00 -46.97 -12.22
C ARG A 352 21.38 -46.53 -10.79
N GLN A 353 20.41 -46.66 -9.88
CA GLN A 353 20.45 -47.68 -8.83
C GLN A 353 19.03 -48.02 -8.33
N ARG A 354 18.88 -49.05 -7.50
CA ARG A 354 17.59 -49.70 -7.21
C ARG A 354 17.48 -50.12 -5.74
N GLY A 355 16.49 -49.59 -5.02
CA GLY A 355 15.99 -50.15 -3.76
C GLY A 355 15.86 -49.16 -2.59
N ASP A 356 14.63 -48.75 -2.30
CA ASP A 356 13.95 -49.01 -1.01
C ASP A 356 12.44 -48.70 -1.18
N LEU A 357 11.57 -49.27 -0.34
CA LEU A 357 10.10 -49.16 -0.40
C LEU A 357 9.52 -48.07 0.52
N GLY A 358 10.27 -47.00 0.76
CA GLY A 358 9.71 -45.76 1.30
C GLY A 358 8.78 -45.08 0.28
N ARG A 359 7.65 -44.50 0.73
CA ARG A 359 6.88 -43.56 -0.11
C ARG A 359 7.84 -42.47 -0.61
N PRO A 360 7.90 -42.17 -1.92
CA PRO A 360 8.78 -41.13 -2.43
C PRO A 360 8.45 -39.80 -1.74
N ARG A 361 9.43 -39.19 -1.08
CA ARG A 361 9.30 -37.84 -0.52
C ARG A 361 9.16 -36.87 -1.70
N ILE A 362 7.92 -36.50 -2.01
CA ILE A 362 7.59 -35.51 -3.04
C ILE A 362 8.35 -34.22 -2.68
N LYS A 363 9.31 -33.84 -3.52
CA LYS A 363 10.00 -32.56 -3.37
C LYS A 363 9.06 -31.47 -3.87
N LEU A 364 8.49 -30.72 -2.93
CA LEU A 364 7.78 -29.49 -3.27
C LEU A 364 8.77 -28.45 -3.83
N PRO A 365 8.32 -27.51 -4.70
CA PRO A 365 9.03 -26.26 -4.93
C PRO A 365 9.25 -25.52 -3.59
N GLN A 366 10.25 -24.65 -3.51
CA GLN A 366 10.42 -23.80 -2.32
C GLN A 366 9.19 -22.92 -2.09
N ARG A 367 8.76 -22.17 -3.12
CA ARG A 367 7.52 -21.38 -3.12
C ARG A 367 6.42 -22.11 -3.90
N SER A 368 5.38 -22.57 -3.20
CA SER A 368 4.13 -23.11 -3.77
C SER A 368 2.95 -22.76 -2.87
N ASP A 369 1.73 -22.95 -3.41
CA ASP A 369 0.46 -22.70 -2.71
C ASP A 369 0.29 -21.24 -2.25
N MET A 370 0.98 -20.29 -2.89
CA MET A 370 0.86 -18.85 -2.62
C MET A 370 0.01 -18.16 -3.68
N ILE A 371 -0.81 -17.19 -3.28
CA ILE A 371 -1.48 -16.25 -4.17
C ILE A 371 -1.34 -14.83 -3.62
N CYS A 372 -0.85 -13.90 -4.44
CA CYS A 372 -0.50 -12.54 -4.03
C CYS A 372 -1.22 -11.54 -4.91
N GLY A 373 -2.16 -10.78 -4.35
CA GLY A 373 -2.81 -9.64 -4.99
C GLY A 373 -2.14 -8.32 -4.61
N PHE A 374 -1.87 -7.48 -5.60
CA PHE A 374 -1.24 -6.17 -5.46
C PHE A 374 -2.20 -5.07 -5.92
N ALA A 375 -2.31 -3.99 -5.16
CA ALA A 375 -3.20 -2.87 -5.50
C ALA A 375 -2.82 -2.17 -6.82
N SER A 376 -1.52 -2.11 -7.12
CA SER A 376 -0.92 -1.48 -8.30
C SER A 376 -0.11 -2.48 -9.14
N LEU A 377 0.01 -2.18 -10.44
CA LEU A 377 0.98 -2.79 -11.35
C LEU A 377 2.42 -2.43 -10.95
N LYS A 378 3.41 -3.13 -11.50
CA LYS A 378 4.81 -2.68 -11.42
C LYS A 378 4.98 -1.26 -11.98
N GLY A 379 5.70 -0.41 -11.26
CA GLY A 379 5.99 0.98 -11.66
C GLY A 379 4.91 2.00 -11.26
N THR A 380 3.67 1.58 -10.97
CA THR A 380 2.57 2.53 -10.76
C THR A 380 2.21 2.80 -9.30
N ALA A 381 1.59 3.96 -9.08
CA ALA A 381 1.05 4.36 -7.78
C ALA A 381 -0.28 3.64 -7.46
N ALA A 382 -0.56 3.41 -6.18
CA ALA A 382 -1.80 2.81 -5.70
C ALA A 382 -2.74 3.86 -5.09
N MET A 383 -4.04 3.79 -5.42
CA MET A 383 -5.01 4.86 -5.16
C MET A 383 -5.82 4.64 -3.87
N ARG A 384 -5.93 5.71 -3.08
CA ARG A 384 -6.66 5.72 -1.80
C ARG A 384 -7.53 6.95 -1.64
N ASN A 385 -8.78 6.73 -1.24
CA ASN A 385 -9.70 7.78 -0.83
C ASN A 385 -9.55 8.03 0.68
N THR A 386 -9.36 9.29 1.08
CA THR A 386 -9.05 9.67 2.47
C THR A 386 -10.20 9.49 3.46
N LYS A 387 -11.43 9.22 3.00
CA LYS A 387 -12.59 8.91 3.84
C LYS A 387 -13.04 7.45 3.74
N ARG A 388 -12.94 6.84 2.56
CA ARG A 388 -13.49 5.51 2.26
C ARG A 388 -12.45 4.38 2.31
N GLY A 389 -11.16 4.70 2.35
CA GLY A 389 -10.06 3.74 2.23
C GLY A 389 -9.56 3.56 0.79
N SER A 390 -8.73 2.54 0.58
CA SER A 390 -8.09 2.20 -0.70
C SER A 390 -9.05 1.49 -1.66
N TRP A 391 -8.93 1.77 -2.96
CA TRP A 391 -9.83 1.20 -3.96
C TRP A 391 -9.74 -0.33 -4.03
N PHE A 392 -8.52 -0.87 -4.06
CA PHE A 392 -8.27 -2.31 -4.06
C PHE A 392 -8.86 -3.01 -2.82
N ILE A 393 -8.71 -2.44 -1.62
CA ILE A 393 -9.29 -3.02 -0.39
C ILE A 393 -10.82 -2.98 -0.39
N GLN A 394 -11.44 -1.89 -0.90
CA GLN A 394 -12.89 -1.80 -1.04
C GLN A 394 -13.45 -2.86 -2.00
N GLU A 395 -12.85 -3.03 -3.17
CA GLU A 395 -13.32 -4.01 -4.15
C GLU A 395 -13.02 -5.44 -3.71
N LEU A 396 -11.86 -5.70 -3.08
CA LEU A 396 -11.54 -6.99 -2.48
C LEU A 396 -12.57 -7.39 -1.40
N ASN A 397 -12.88 -6.48 -0.47
CA ASN A 397 -13.93 -6.69 0.53
C ASN A 397 -15.30 -6.99 -0.12
N THR A 398 -15.66 -6.22 -1.14
CA THR A 398 -16.96 -6.36 -1.83
C THR A 398 -17.05 -7.68 -2.60
N ALA A 399 -16.00 -8.04 -3.34
CA ALA A 399 -15.96 -9.29 -4.09
C ALA A 399 -15.92 -10.51 -3.16
N LEU A 400 -15.16 -10.47 -2.06
CA LEU A 400 -15.17 -11.53 -1.04
C LEU A 400 -16.54 -11.72 -0.41
N ARG A 401 -17.22 -10.63 0.02
CA ARG A 401 -18.54 -10.71 0.66
C ARG A 401 -19.62 -11.36 -0.20
N LEU A 402 -19.57 -11.11 -1.51
CA LEU A 402 -20.53 -11.63 -2.48
C LEU A 402 -20.16 -13.04 -3.00
N HIS A 403 -18.88 -13.30 -3.25
CA HIS A 403 -18.44 -14.42 -4.12
C HIS A 403 -17.55 -15.46 -3.42
N ALA A 404 -17.07 -15.23 -2.19
CA ALA A 404 -16.27 -16.23 -1.45
C ALA A 404 -17.02 -17.55 -1.17
N ARG A 405 -18.35 -17.55 -1.33
CA ARG A 405 -19.26 -18.68 -1.13
C ARG A 405 -19.26 -19.73 -2.25
N ASP A 406 -18.93 -19.33 -3.48
CA ASP A 406 -19.16 -20.10 -4.71
C ASP A 406 -18.09 -19.87 -5.80
N THR A 407 -17.16 -18.93 -5.61
CA THR A 407 -16.19 -18.51 -6.63
C THR A 407 -14.76 -18.78 -6.17
N HIS A 408 -13.90 -19.20 -7.10
CA HIS A 408 -12.48 -19.44 -6.85
C HIS A 408 -11.73 -18.12 -6.60
N LEU A 409 -10.79 -18.08 -5.65
CA LEU A 409 -10.13 -16.83 -5.24
C LEU A 409 -9.40 -16.09 -6.37
N ALA A 410 -8.81 -16.80 -7.34
CA ALA A 410 -8.22 -16.14 -8.51
C ALA A 410 -9.29 -15.43 -9.37
N ASP A 411 -10.48 -16.01 -9.53
CA ASP A 411 -11.58 -15.42 -10.28
C ASP A 411 -12.24 -14.27 -9.50
N ILE A 412 -12.26 -14.33 -8.16
CA ILE A 412 -12.59 -13.19 -7.31
C ILE A 412 -11.62 -12.04 -7.55
N LEU A 413 -10.31 -12.31 -7.69
CA LEU A 413 -9.32 -11.29 -8.03
C LEU A 413 -9.47 -10.76 -9.47
N VAL A 414 -9.85 -11.59 -10.45
CA VAL A 414 -10.24 -11.11 -11.79
C VAL A 414 -11.44 -10.16 -11.72
N GLN A 415 -12.42 -10.41 -10.84
CA GLN A 415 -13.53 -9.49 -10.62
C GLN A 415 -13.10 -8.19 -9.92
N VAL A 416 -12.18 -8.24 -8.97
CA VAL A 416 -11.58 -7.05 -8.32
C VAL A 416 -10.87 -6.18 -9.36
N ASN A 417 -10.02 -6.79 -10.21
CA ASN A 417 -9.37 -6.15 -11.35
C ASN A 417 -10.38 -5.47 -12.28
N GLY A 418 -11.48 -6.15 -12.63
CA GLY A 418 -12.55 -5.60 -13.49
C GLY A 418 -13.21 -4.36 -12.91
N ARG A 419 -13.55 -4.37 -11.61
CA ARG A 419 -14.19 -3.23 -10.93
C ARG A 419 -13.23 -2.05 -10.72
N ILE A 420 -11.95 -2.31 -10.50
CA ILE A 420 -10.93 -1.26 -10.38
C ILE A 420 -10.70 -0.58 -11.73
N LYS A 421 -10.67 -1.33 -12.84
CA LYS A 421 -10.66 -0.75 -14.20
C LYS A 421 -11.84 0.20 -14.46
N GLU A 422 -13.00 -0.06 -13.87
CA GLU A 422 -14.21 0.78 -14.01
C GLU A 422 -14.16 2.07 -13.15
N ARG A 423 -13.30 2.14 -12.11
CA ARG A 423 -13.15 3.34 -11.25
C ARG A 423 -12.35 4.46 -11.92
N GLU A 424 -12.63 5.71 -11.56
CA GLU A 424 -11.96 6.91 -12.10
C GLU A 424 -11.75 7.96 -11.00
N GLY A 425 -10.62 8.67 -11.04
CA GLY A 425 -10.23 9.63 -10.00
C GLY A 425 -11.09 10.89 -9.98
N TYR A 426 -11.88 11.09 -8.91
CA TYR A 426 -12.66 12.33 -8.72
C TYR A 426 -11.99 13.29 -7.74
N ALA A 427 -11.03 14.07 -8.23
CA ALA A 427 -10.39 15.16 -7.49
C ALA A 427 -10.12 16.39 -8.42
N PRO A 428 -11.17 17.08 -8.91
CA PRO A 428 -11.05 18.17 -9.88
C PRO A 428 -10.02 19.23 -9.49
N GLY A 429 -9.23 19.68 -10.47
CA GLY A 429 -8.14 20.64 -10.25
C GLY A 429 -6.82 20.05 -9.72
N THR A 430 -6.73 18.72 -9.57
CA THR A 430 -5.50 18.02 -9.17
C THR A 430 -5.05 17.01 -10.23
N ALA A 431 -3.79 16.57 -10.18
CA ALA A 431 -3.27 15.47 -11.00
C ALA A 431 -3.99 14.12 -10.77
N HIS A 432 -4.75 13.99 -9.67
CA HIS A 432 -5.56 12.82 -9.36
C HIS A 432 -6.98 12.90 -9.95
N HIS A 433 -7.32 13.93 -10.73
CA HIS A 433 -8.55 13.92 -11.51
C HIS A 433 -8.38 13.04 -12.75
N ARG A 434 -9.39 12.20 -13.04
CA ARG A 434 -9.47 11.28 -14.18
C ARG A 434 -8.41 10.19 -14.25
N CYS A 435 -7.48 10.15 -13.28
CA CYS A 435 -6.53 9.06 -13.13
C CYS A 435 -7.22 7.70 -12.95
N LYS A 436 -6.51 6.66 -13.36
CA LYS A 436 -6.90 5.25 -13.26
C LYS A 436 -6.03 4.55 -12.22
N GLU A 437 -6.42 3.33 -11.89
CA GLU A 437 -5.60 2.36 -11.17
C GLU A 437 -5.84 1.01 -11.86
N MET A 438 -4.84 0.13 -11.83
CA MET A 438 -5.00 -1.26 -12.20
C MET A 438 -4.23 -2.15 -11.23
N SER A 439 -4.90 -3.18 -10.72
CA SER A 439 -4.31 -4.19 -9.84
C SER A 439 -3.83 -5.40 -10.64
N GLU A 440 -2.84 -6.11 -10.09
CA GLU A 440 -2.38 -7.40 -10.61
C GLU A 440 -2.42 -8.44 -9.50
N PHE A 441 -2.46 -9.72 -9.89
CA PHE A 441 -2.21 -10.81 -8.96
C PHE A 441 -1.32 -11.87 -9.59
N THR A 442 -0.60 -12.59 -8.73
CA THR A 442 0.24 -13.72 -9.10
C THR A 442 -0.19 -14.95 -8.32
N SER A 443 -0.15 -16.13 -8.94
CA SER A 443 -0.58 -17.38 -8.33
C SER A 443 0.44 -18.49 -8.55
N SER A 444 0.67 -19.26 -7.49
CA SER A 444 1.40 -20.53 -7.46
C SER A 444 0.54 -21.63 -6.79
N LEU A 445 -0.79 -21.43 -6.78
CA LEU A 445 -1.73 -22.42 -6.28
C LEU A 445 -1.70 -23.68 -7.16
N CYS A 446 -1.64 -24.84 -6.53
CA CYS A 446 -1.66 -26.15 -7.20
C CYS A 446 -3.04 -26.83 -7.18
N LYS A 447 -4.08 -26.13 -6.71
CA LYS A 447 -5.48 -26.53 -6.61
C LYS A 447 -6.38 -25.30 -6.58
N ASP A 448 -7.68 -25.49 -6.78
CA ASP A 448 -8.67 -24.44 -6.57
C ASP A 448 -8.74 -24.02 -5.09
N LEU A 449 -8.81 -22.72 -4.85
CA LEU A 449 -8.98 -22.11 -3.53
C LEU A 449 -10.37 -21.48 -3.37
N TYR A 450 -11.29 -22.22 -2.75
CA TYR A 450 -12.59 -21.71 -2.28
C TYR A 450 -12.52 -21.49 -0.76
N LEU A 451 -13.19 -20.46 -0.24
CA LEU A 451 -13.13 -20.14 1.20
C LEU A 451 -14.21 -20.84 2.03
N PHE A 452 -15.28 -21.32 1.37
CA PHE A 452 -16.43 -22.01 1.95
C PHE A 452 -17.02 -21.34 3.23
N PRO A 453 -17.29 -20.01 3.22
CA PRO A 453 -17.78 -19.25 4.37
C PRO A 453 -18.96 -19.91 5.09
N LYS A 454 -18.89 -19.94 6.42
CA LYS A 454 -19.96 -20.36 7.34
C LYS A 454 -20.44 -21.81 7.15
N TYR A 455 -19.76 -22.62 6.33
CA TYR A 455 -19.99 -24.06 6.23
C TYR A 455 -19.08 -24.80 7.21
N GLN A 456 -19.71 -25.61 8.08
CA GLN A 456 -19.06 -26.61 8.93
C GLN A 456 -19.67 -27.97 8.57
N PRO A 457 -18.88 -28.95 8.07
CA PRO A 457 -19.40 -30.27 7.78
C PRO A 457 -19.77 -30.99 9.09
N GLN A 458 -21.03 -31.41 9.19
CA GLN A 458 -21.49 -32.31 10.24
C GLN A 458 -21.03 -33.73 9.89
N TYR A 459 -20.16 -34.30 10.73
CA TYR A 459 -19.60 -35.65 10.63
C TYR A 459 -20.11 -36.54 11.76
#